data_AF-A0A969JS90-F1
#
_entry.id   AF-A0A969JS90-F1
#
_cell.length_a   1.000
_cell.length_b   1.000
_cell.length_c   1.000
_cell.angle_alpha   90.00
_cell.angle_beta   90.00
_cell.angle_gamma   90.00
#
_symmetry.space_group_name_H-M   'P 1'
#
loop_
_entity.id
_entity.type
_entity.pdbx_description
1 polymer ?
#
loop_
_entity_poly.entity_id
_entity_poly.type
_entity_poly.pdbx_seq_one_letter_code
_entity_poly.pdbx_strand_id
1 'polypeptide(L)' 'MVTNKSDRALVKAINQMGHALGIRTVAEHVETEDTVKHLRALGVDYAQGYYYGRPSPPCVTA' A
#
# COMPACT_ATOMS: atom_id res chain seq x y z
N MET A 1 7.37 -5.59 -2.72
CA MET A 1 6.90 -4.82 -1.56
C MET A 1 6.63 -5.66 -0.30
N VAL A 2 6.44 -6.98 -0.36
CA VAL A 2 6.20 -7.83 0.85
C VAL A 2 6.61 -9.30 0.65
N THR A 3 7.51 -9.57 -0.30
CA THR A 3 7.78 -10.93 -0.80
C THR A 3 8.60 -11.77 0.18
N ASN A 4 9.39 -11.14 1.05
CA ASN A 4 10.22 -11.81 2.03
C ASN A 4 9.97 -11.29 3.47
N LYS A 5 10.57 -11.96 4.47
CA LYS A 5 10.38 -11.62 5.89
C LYS A 5 10.89 -10.21 6.24
N SER A 6 12.02 -9.80 5.66
CA SER A 6 12.62 -8.49 5.91
C SER A 6 11.77 -7.36 5.36
N ASP A 7 11.25 -7.51 4.13
CA ASP A 7 10.31 -6.56 3.53
C ASP A 7 9.08 -6.38 4.42
N ARG A 8 8.48 -7.48 4.88
CA ARG A 8 7.30 -7.43 5.76
C ARG A 8 7.61 -6.76 7.09
N ALA A 9 8.78 -7.02 7.67
CA ALA A 9 9.19 -6.37 8.91
C ALA A 9 9.38 -4.86 8.73
N LEU A 10 9.99 -4.43 7.63
CA LEU A 10 10.18 -3.02 7.30
C LEU A 10 8.84 -2.31 7.07
N VAL A 11 7.96 -2.88 6.25
CA VAL A 11 6.62 -2.33 6.00
C VAL A 11 5.83 -2.21 7.31
N LYS A 12 5.90 -3.23 8.17
CA LYS A 12 5.26 -3.19 9.50
C LYS A 12 5.81 -2.06 10.35
N ALA A 13 7.13 -1.90 10.43
CA ALA A 13 7.76 -0.87 11.24
C ALA A 13 7.38 0.53 10.78
N ILE A 14 7.40 0.77 9.46
CA ILE A 14 6.99 2.06 8.88
C ILE A 14 5.52 2.34 9.16
N ASN A 15 4.64 1.33 8.98
CA ASN A 15 3.21 1.49 9.25
C ASN A 15 2.93 1.83 10.72
N GLN A 16 3.56 1.11 11.64
CA GLN A 16 3.44 1.36 13.08
C GLN A 16 3.95 2.75 13.47
N MET A 17 5.06 3.19 12.90
CA MET A 17 5.59 4.54 13.11
C MET A 17 4.63 5.60 12.58
N GLY A 18 4.09 5.43 11.38
CA GLY A 18 3.09 6.35 10.81
C GLY A 18 1.88 6.48 11.72
N HIS A 19 1.30 5.36 12.14
CA HIS A 19 0.14 5.34 13.04
C HIS A 19 0.45 5.97 14.41
N ALA A 20 1.64 5.73 14.98
CA ALA A 20 2.07 6.36 16.23
C ALA A 20 2.19 7.88 16.12
N LEU A 21 2.46 8.40 14.92
CA LEU A 21 2.50 9.84 14.61
C LEU A 21 1.13 10.39 14.16
N GLY A 22 0.07 9.58 14.14
CA GLY A 22 -1.24 9.98 13.63
C GLY A 22 -1.32 10.14 12.11
N ILE A 23 -0.38 9.54 11.37
CA ILE A 23 -0.27 9.59 9.91
C ILE A 23 -0.83 8.30 9.32
N ARG A 24 -1.63 8.42 8.24
CA ARG A 24 -2.10 7.27 7.46
C ARG A 24 -1.08 6.90 6.39
N THR A 25 -0.90 5.62 6.13
CA THR A 25 0.11 5.11 5.19
C THR A 25 -0.50 4.70 3.84
N VAL A 26 0.28 4.85 2.77
CA VAL A 26 -0.06 4.37 1.44
C VAL A 26 1.03 3.45 0.92
N ALA A 27 0.67 2.25 0.50
CA ALA A 27 1.55 1.35 -0.22
C ALA A 27 1.38 1.55 -1.73
N GLU A 28 2.44 1.98 -2.41
CA GLU A 28 2.45 2.18 -3.85
C GLU A 28 2.95 0.94 -4.60
N HIS A 29 2.72 0.90 -5.92
CA HIS A 29 3.14 -0.19 -6.81
C HIS A 29 2.54 -1.56 -6.42
N VAL A 30 1.29 -1.58 -6.00
CA VAL A 30 0.55 -2.82 -5.70
C VAL A 30 -0.02 -3.45 -6.97
N GLU A 31 0.55 -4.57 -7.39
CA GLU A 31 0.23 -5.20 -8.69
C GLU A 31 -0.50 -6.54 -8.58
N THR A 32 -0.46 -7.19 -7.41
CA THR A 32 -1.03 -8.53 -7.22
C THR A 32 -1.96 -8.60 -6.02
N GLU A 33 -2.97 -9.47 -6.10
CA GLU A 33 -3.89 -9.74 -4.99
C GLU A 33 -3.14 -10.23 -3.74
N ASP A 34 -2.10 -11.03 -3.93
CA ASP A 34 -1.28 -11.56 -2.84
C ASP A 34 -0.57 -10.43 -2.07
N THR A 35 -0.08 -9.41 -2.79
CA THR A 35 0.48 -8.20 -2.18
C THR A 35 -0.58 -7.46 -1.36
N VAL A 36 -1.81 -7.33 -1.88
CA VAL A 36 -2.94 -6.70 -1.16
C VAL A 36 -3.27 -7.43 0.14
N LYS A 37 -3.32 -8.77 0.11
CA LYS A 37 -3.61 -9.59 1.30
C LYS A 37 -2.58 -9.35 2.40
N HIS A 38 -1.30 -9.31 2.03
CA HIS A 38 -0.22 -9.01 2.98
C HIS A 38 -0.30 -7.58 3.53
N LEU A 39 -0.53 -6.58 2.68
CA LEU A 39 -0.63 -5.18 3.12
C LEU A 39 -1.82 -4.95 4.07
N ARG A 40 -2.97 -5.59 3.79
CA ARG A 40 -4.13 -5.58 4.70
C ARG A 40 -3.81 -6.23 6.03
N ALA A 41 -3.13 -7.38 6.04
CA ALA A 41 -2.73 -8.04 7.28
C ALA A 41 -1.73 -7.21 8.10
N LEU A 42 -0.92 -6.36 7.45
CA LEU A 42 0.01 -5.44 8.10
C LEU A 42 -0.65 -4.13 8.57
N GLY A 43 -1.93 -3.91 8.24
CA GLY A 43 -2.71 -2.74 8.66
C GLY A 43 -2.40 -1.48 7.87
N VAL A 44 -1.92 -1.58 6.64
CA VAL A 44 -1.70 -0.41 5.76
C VAL A 44 -3.04 0.21 5.37
N ASP A 45 -3.15 1.53 5.43
CA ASP A 45 -4.45 2.23 5.26
C ASP A 45 -4.89 2.31 3.80
N TYR A 46 -3.96 2.64 2.90
CA TYR A 46 -4.23 2.83 1.48
C TYR A 46 -3.28 2.03 0.60
N ALA A 47 -3.75 1.69 -0.59
CA ALA A 47 -2.94 1.02 -1.60
C ALA A 47 -3.18 1.63 -2.98
N GLN A 48 -2.11 1.82 -3.73
CA GLN A 48 -2.14 2.27 -5.12
C GLN A 48 -1.30 1.31 -5.97
N GLY A 49 -1.83 0.93 -7.12
CA GLY A 49 -1.07 0.20 -8.13
C GLY A 49 -1.98 -0.45 -9.16
N TYR A 50 -1.37 -1.12 -10.13
CA TYR A 50 -2.07 -1.70 -11.27
C TYR A 50 -3.08 -2.78 -10.92
N TYR A 51 -2.99 -3.36 -9.72
CA TYR A 51 -4.03 -4.24 -9.21
C TYR A 51 -5.40 -3.52 -9.13
N TYR A 52 -5.40 -2.23 -8.74
CA TYR A 52 -6.62 -1.43 -8.61
C TYR A 52 -6.96 -0.67 -9.90
N GLY A 53 -5.95 -0.27 -10.65
CA GLY A 53 -6.12 0.46 -11.90
C GLY A 53 -4.81 1.06 -12.39
N ARG A 54 -4.73 1.25 -13.70
CA ARG A 54 -3.63 2.01 -14.30
C ARG A 54 -3.95 3.51 -14.27
N PRO A 55 -2.94 4.39 -14.18
CA PRO A 55 -3.15 5.82 -14.38
C PRO A 55 -3.91 6.06 -15.69
N SER A 56 -4.98 6.84 -15.59
CA SER A 56 -5.77 7.30 -16.73
C SER A 56 -5.71 8.83 -16.79
N PRO A 57 -5.99 9.43 -17.96
CA PRO A 57 -6.19 10.87 -18.03
C PRO A 57 -7.22 11.33 -16.98
N PRO A 58 -7.07 12.53 -16.43
CA PRO A 58 -8.07 13.07 -15.53
C PRO A 58 -9.41 13.13 -16.27
N CYS A 59 -10.48 12.71 -15.60
CA CYS A 59 -11.83 12.97 -16.06
C CYS A 59 -12.04 14.48 -16.07
N VAL A 60 -12.05 15.09 -17.26
CA VAL A 60 -12.46 16.48 -17.46
C VAL A 60 -13.88 16.44 -18.02
N THR A 61 -14.87 16.71 -17.18
CA THR A 61 -16.22 17.06 -17.65
C THR A 61 -16.16 18.46 -18.26
N ALA A 62 -16.58 18.57 -19.51
CA ALA A 62 -16.78 19.84 -20.21
C ALA A 62 -17.92 20.65 -19.58
#